data_AF-A0A0A2VHP6-F1
#
_entry.id   AF-A0A0A2VHP6-F1
#
_cell.length_a   1.000
_cell.length_b   1.000
_cell.length_c   1.000
_cell.angle_alpha   90.00
_cell.angle_beta   90.00
_cell.angle_gamma   90.00
#
_symmetry.space_group_name_H-M   'P 1'
#
loop_
_entity.id
_entity.type
_entity.pdbx_description
1 polymer ?
#
loop_
_entity_poly.entity_id
_entity_poly.type
_entity_poly.pdbx_seq_one_letter_code
_entity_poly.pdbx_strand_id
1 'polypeptide(L)'
;MSFTIKPRVLCVLSLAVVSVASQWTGSYNASVSTRVVPGPECIIKSFASQPITAVFPCTCTGGNATADCNWTFNKGTYSTVRNADCKCATTRVLAEETDSLKAYTKSQPNAVNGCVCDAAEPGKGEPDADGLVVPAGDCWCPSEGLKANSGLKEAKEGEAILEDPAAPPVDAAADQKPNTESDNNEPVKPSFCTQSNKPKETEEAVLEKPAAPTVDAAAVKKCGTELDNSKLVKTSVCDQLKEYKPTELTKPMQASIPSCTIALLAEICKSN
;
A
#
# COMPACT_ATOMS: atom_id res chain seq x y z
N MET A 1 -1.42 -35.37 70.71
CA MET A 1 -0.48 -35.32 69.58
C MET A 1 -0.85 -34.09 68.77
N SER A 2 -0.03 -33.04 68.84
CA SER A 2 -0.29 -31.76 68.16
C SER A 2 0.39 -31.78 66.79
N PHE A 3 -0.39 -31.65 65.73
CA PHE A 3 0.13 -31.56 64.37
C PHE A 3 0.31 -30.10 63.96
N THR A 4 1.57 -29.67 63.86
CA THR A 4 1.97 -28.36 63.35
C THR A 4 1.97 -28.41 61.82
N ILE A 5 0.97 -27.80 61.20
CA ILE A 5 0.89 -27.64 59.74
C ILE A 5 1.74 -26.42 59.35
N LYS A 6 2.89 -26.65 58.70
CA LYS A 6 3.69 -25.57 58.09
C LYS A 6 2.96 -25.03 56.85
N PRO A 7 2.70 -23.72 56.73
CA PRO A 7 2.20 -23.17 55.48
C PRO A 7 3.36 -23.15 54.48
N ARG A 8 3.33 -24.09 53.52
CA ARG A 8 4.13 -23.96 52.31
C ARG A 8 3.55 -22.81 51.51
N VAL A 9 4.37 -21.77 51.36
CA VAL A 9 4.17 -20.63 50.45
C VAL A 9 3.97 -21.19 49.04
N LEU A 10 2.70 -21.33 48.64
CA LEU A 10 2.29 -21.53 47.26
C LEU A 10 2.51 -20.19 46.54
N CYS A 11 3.71 -19.99 45.99
CA CYS A 11 3.95 -19.01 44.92
C CYS A 11 3.23 -19.48 43.65
N VAL A 12 1.90 -19.38 43.67
CA VAL A 12 1.03 -19.68 42.54
C VAL A 12 0.35 -18.38 42.16
N LEU A 13 0.39 -18.08 40.86
CA LEU A 13 -0.34 -17.02 40.14
C LEU A 13 0.26 -15.61 40.21
N SER A 14 0.89 -15.23 39.09
CA SER A 14 0.53 -14.05 38.29
C SER A 14 1.27 -14.09 36.95
N LEU A 15 1.01 -15.12 36.12
CA LEU A 15 1.23 -14.96 34.69
C LEU A 15 0.14 -13.99 34.22
N ALA A 16 0.42 -12.70 34.34
CA ALA A 16 -0.37 -11.68 33.69
C ALA A 16 -0.37 -12.03 32.20
N VAL A 17 -1.51 -12.53 31.72
CA VAL A 17 -1.81 -12.56 30.29
C VAL A 17 -1.90 -11.09 29.91
N VAL A 18 -0.75 -10.49 29.60
CA VAL A 18 -0.68 -9.20 28.95
C VAL A 18 -1.36 -9.44 27.62
N SER A 19 -2.63 -9.04 27.54
CA SER A 19 -3.43 -9.12 26.34
C SER A 19 -2.60 -8.59 25.17
N VAL A 20 -2.33 -9.48 24.20
CA VAL A 20 -1.45 -9.27 23.04
C VAL A 20 -2.04 -8.26 22.02
N ALA A 21 -3.08 -7.52 22.43
CA ALA A 21 -3.75 -6.47 21.68
C ALA A 21 -2.83 -5.25 21.61
N SER A 22 -1.82 -5.33 20.74
CA SER A 22 -0.86 -4.28 20.34
C SER A 22 0.34 -4.86 19.58
N GLN A 23 0.45 -6.19 19.43
CA GLN A 23 1.60 -6.77 18.76
C GLN A 23 1.46 -6.65 17.25
N TRP A 24 2.47 -6.03 16.65
CA TRP A 24 2.67 -6.04 15.21
C TRP A 24 3.29 -7.36 14.78
N THR A 25 2.78 -7.96 13.71
CA THR A 25 3.34 -9.17 13.09
C THR A 25 3.59 -8.96 11.60
N GLY A 26 4.33 -9.88 10.99
CA GLY A 26 4.66 -9.85 9.56
C GLY A 26 5.88 -9.00 9.24
N SER A 27 5.83 -8.27 8.14
CA SER A 27 6.92 -7.42 7.65
C SER A 27 6.36 -6.24 6.86
N TYR A 28 7.13 -5.17 6.78
CA TYR A 28 6.80 -4.02 5.94
C TYR A 28 7.84 -3.87 4.84
N ASN A 29 7.51 -3.10 3.82
CA ASN A 29 8.45 -2.72 2.80
C ASN A 29 8.45 -1.20 2.69
N ALA A 30 9.61 -0.56 2.89
CA ALA A 30 9.76 0.88 2.67
C ALA A 30 10.25 1.19 1.24
N SER A 31 10.73 0.17 0.54
CA SER A 31 11.40 0.21 -0.74
C SER A 31 10.44 -0.28 -1.85
N VAL A 32 9.52 0.57 -2.30
CA VAL A 32 8.73 0.24 -3.49
C VAL A 32 9.41 0.80 -4.73
N SER A 33 9.56 -0.05 -5.75
CA SER A 33 9.69 0.43 -7.12
C SER A 33 8.47 1.28 -7.45
N THR A 34 8.72 2.49 -7.92
CA THR A 34 7.66 3.43 -8.31
C THR A 34 6.73 2.74 -9.31
N ARG A 35 5.45 2.57 -8.94
CA ARG A 35 4.32 2.10 -9.80
C ARG A 35 3.99 0.60 -9.79
N VAL A 36 3.96 -0.06 -8.63
CA VAL A 36 3.16 -1.28 -8.51
C VAL A 36 1.76 -0.89 -8.04
N VAL A 37 0.76 -1.05 -8.92
CA VAL A 37 -0.64 -1.07 -8.46
C VAL A 37 -0.74 -2.30 -7.54
N PRO A 38 -1.11 -2.13 -6.27
CA PRO A 38 -1.24 -3.27 -5.37
C PRO A 38 -2.16 -4.32 -5.99
N GLY A 39 -1.84 -5.60 -5.81
CA GLY A 39 -2.72 -6.70 -6.20
C GLY A 39 -4.12 -6.49 -5.62
N PRO A 40 -5.19 -6.99 -6.27
CA PRO A 40 -6.56 -6.79 -5.79
C PRO A 40 -6.78 -7.23 -4.33
N GLU A 41 -6.06 -8.24 -3.88
CA GLU A 41 -6.03 -8.74 -2.48
C GLU A 41 -5.41 -7.76 -1.48
N CYS A 42 -4.59 -6.83 -1.96
CA CYS A 42 -3.94 -5.80 -1.16
C CYS A 42 -4.80 -4.53 -1.03
N ILE A 43 -5.85 -4.39 -1.85
CA ILE A 43 -6.75 -3.23 -1.83
C ILE A 43 -7.73 -3.36 -0.67
N ILE A 44 -7.83 -2.33 0.18
CA ILE A 44 -8.86 -2.28 1.23
C ILE A 44 -10.25 -2.07 0.61
N LYS A 45 -11.31 -2.61 1.22
CA LYS A 45 -12.66 -2.65 0.63
C LYS A 45 -13.20 -1.26 0.26
N SER A 46 -12.80 -0.26 1.03
CA SER A 46 -13.23 1.13 0.89
C SER A 46 -12.62 1.84 -0.32
N PHE A 47 -11.53 1.30 -0.88
CA PHE A 47 -10.98 1.76 -2.17
C PHE A 47 -11.50 0.93 -3.35
N ALA A 48 -12.03 -0.26 -3.09
CA ALA A 48 -12.66 -1.10 -4.11
C ALA A 48 -14.09 -0.65 -4.49
N SER A 49 -14.67 0.29 -3.76
CA SER A 49 -16.05 0.79 -3.96
C SER A 49 -16.10 2.27 -4.37
N GLN A 50 -17.18 2.65 -5.08
CA GLN A 50 -17.51 4.05 -5.37
C GLN A 50 -18.85 4.42 -4.71
N PRO A 51 -18.91 5.52 -3.93
CA PRO A 51 -17.81 6.41 -3.57
C PRO A 51 -16.79 5.75 -2.64
N ILE A 52 -15.55 6.27 -2.60
CA ILE A 52 -14.53 5.81 -1.66
C ILE A 52 -15.03 6.08 -0.23
N THR A 53 -15.11 5.04 0.59
CA THR A 53 -15.62 5.10 1.97
C THR A 53 -14.52 5.13 3.02
N ALA A 54 -13.25 5.20 2.63
CA ALA A 54 -12.13 5.05 3.55
C ALA A 54 -12.13 6.14 4.62
N VAL A 55 -11.67 5.79 5.82
CA VAL A 55 -11.59 6.69 6.97
C VAL A 55 -10.13 6.99 7.27
N PHE A 56 -9.81 8.27 7.47
CA PHE A 56 -8.45 8.75 7.73
C PHE A 56 -8.45 10.23 8.17
N PRO A 57 -7.40 10.69 8.88
CA PRO A 57 -6.23 9.93 9.33
C PRO A 57 -6.54 9.00 10.52
N CYS A 58 -5.85 7.86 10.56
CA CYS A 58 -5.98 6.87 11.63
C CYS A 58 -4.66 6.68 12.37
N THR A 59 -4.80 6.40 13.66
CA THR A 59 -3.73 5.82 14.49
C THR A 59 -4.07 4.39 14.79
N CYS A 60 -3.14 3.49 14.47
CA CYS A 60 -3.29 2.04 14.60
C CYS A 60 -2.24 1.45 15.53
N THR A 61 -2.59 0.36 16.20
CA THR A 61 -1.71 -0.47 17.02
C THR A 61 -1.91 -1.93 16.67
N GLY A 62 -0.80 -2.68 16.60
CA GLY A 62 -0.83 -4.09 16.25
C GLY A 62 -1.37 -4.38 14.84
N GLY A 63 -1.57 -5.66 14.57
CA GLY A 63 -2.03 -6.16 13.28
C GLY A 63 -0.93 -6.82 12.46
N ASN A 64 -1.31 -7.40 11.33
CA ASN A 64 -0.41 -8.14 10.45
C ASN A 64 -0.06 -7.29 9.23
N ALA A 65 1.19 -6.83 9.16
CA ALA A 65 1.70 -6.10 8.02
C ALA A 65 2.22 -7.05 6.93
N THR A 66 1.87 -6.76 5.67
CA THR A 66 2.28 -7.56 4.51
C THR A 66 3.20 -6.74 3.61
N ALA A 67 4.46 -7.17 3.50
CA ALA A 67 5.48 -6.48 2.71
C ALA A 67 5.29 -6.55 1.20
N ASP A 68 4.50 -7.50 0.68
CA ASP A 68 4.21 -7.60 -0.75
C ASP A 68 3.04 -6.68 -1.18
N CYS A 69 2.27 -6.20 -0.21
CA CYS A 69 1.08 -5.38 -0.42
C CYS A 69 1.37 -3.91 -0.09
N ASN A 70 2.04 -3.21 -0.99
CA ASN A 70 2.37 -1.79 -0.81
C ASN A 70 1.59 -0.87 -1.75
N TRP A 71 1.40 0.36 -1.28
CA TRP A 71 0.82 1.46 -2.03
C TRP A 71 1.72 2.69 -1.87
N THR A 72 1.97 3.40 -2.97
CA THR A 72 2.74 4.66 -2.94
C THR A 72 1.80 5.84 -3.12
N PHE A 73 1.83 6.78 -2.17
CA PHE A 73 1.02 8.00 -2.22
C PHE A 73 1.79 9.18 -1.66
N ASN A 74 1.79 10.32 -2.37
CA ASN A 74 2.51 11.54 -1.97
C ASN A 74 3.95 11.29 -1.51
N LYS A 75 4.71 10.49 -2.27
CA LYS A 75 6.11 10.09 -1.98
C LYS A 75 6.29 9.21 -0.74
N GLY A 76 5.21 8.89 -0.02
CA GLY A 76 5.21 7.91 1.06
C GLY A 76 4.85 6.51 0.56
N THR A 77 5.44 5.51 1.20
CA THR A 77 5.08 4.10 1.04
C THR A 77 4.16 3.68 2.17
N TYR A 78 3.10 2.98 1.84
CA TYR A 78 2.16 2.39 2.78
C TYR A 78 2.18 0.87 2.60
N SER A 79 2.26 0.12 3.69
CA SER A 79 2.07 -1.32 3.68
C SER A 79 0.66 -1.65 4.15
N THR A 80 0.11 -2.72 3.60
CA THR A 80 -1.19 -3.24 4.02
C THR A 80 -1.07 -3.90 5.38
N VAL A 81 -1.99 -3.55 6.27
CA VAL A 81 -2.11 -4.10 7.61
C VAL A 81 -3.51 -4.66 7.77
N ARG A 82 -3.60 -5.91 8.22
CA ARG A 82 -4.87 -6.58 8.52
C ARG A 82 -5.05 -6.73 10.02
N ASN A 83 -6.30 -6.68 10.48
CA ASN A 83 -6.68 -6.85 11.89
C ASN A 83 -5.94 -5.89 12.84
N ALA A 84 -5.73 -4.64 12.42
CA ALA A 84 -5.17 -3.60 13.28
C ALA A 84 -6.25 -3.01 14.20
N ASP A 85 -5.86 -2.66 15.42
CA ASP A 85 -6.69 -1.89 16.34
C ASP A 85 -6.46 -0.41 16.09
N CYS A 86 -7.45 0.29 15.54
CA CYS A 86 -7.29 1.66 15.11
C CYS A 86 -8.36 2.60 15.69
N LYS A 87 -7.99 3.88 15.83
CA LYS A 87 -8.93 4.99 15.94
C LYS A 87 -8.63 6.00 14.84
N CYS A 88 -9.68 6.52 14.23
CA CYS A 88 -9.57 7.46 13.12
C CYS A 88 -10.31 8.75 13.39
N ALA A 89 -9.73 9.84 12.92
CA ALA A 89 -10.49 11.03 12.61
C ALA A 89 -11.19 10.85 11.25
N THR A 90 -12.27 11.60 11.03
CA THR A 90 -13.07 11.58 9.79
C THR A 90 -12.83 12.82 8.93
N THR A 91 -11.69 13.51 9.11
CA THR A 91 -11.36 14.76 8.40
C THR A 91 -11.13 14.55 6.91
N ARG A 92 -10.75 13.33 6.49
CA ARG A 92 -10.38 12.99 5.10
C ARG A 92 -9.20 13.82 4.57
N VAL A 93 -8.37 14.32 5.48
CA VAL A 93 -7.12 15.01 5.15
C VAL A 93 -6.01 14.35 5.96
N LEU A 94 -5.14 13.58 5.30
CA LEU A 94 -4.09 12.79 5.96
C LEU A 94 -3.16 13.63 6.85
N ALA A 95 -2.89 14.87 6.47
CA ALA A 95 -2.05 15.79 7.23
C ALA A 95 -2.77 16.49 8.40
N GLU A 96 -4.10 16.36 8.49
CA GLU A 96 -4.91 17.07 9.48
C GLU A 96 -5.34 16.12 10.61
N GLU A 97 -4.49 16.05 11.62
CA GLU A 97 -4.78 15.32 12.85
C GLU A 97 -5.50 16.22 13.86
N THR A 98 -6.66 15.75 14.33
CA THR A 98 -7.40 16.38 15.42
C THR A 98 -6.64 16.22 16.75
N ASP A 99 -6.91 17.11 17.71
CA ASP A 99 -6.25 17.04 19.01
C ASP A 99 -6.60 15.76 19.78
N SER A 100 -7.82 15.25 19.61
CA SER A 100 -8.25 13.94 20.13
C SER A 100 -7.40 12.81 19.56
N LEU A 101 -7.17 12.80 18.24
CA LEU A 101 -6.37 11.75 17.61
C LEU A 101 -4.92 11.83 18.09
N LYS A 102 -4.32 13.02 18.15
CA LYS A 102 -2.97 13.22 18.70
C LYS A 102 -2.84 12.75 20.15
N ALA A 103 -3.85 13.03 20.98
CA ALA A 103 -3.87 12.58 22.37
C ALA A 103 -3.92 11.05 22.44
N TYR A 104 -4.76 10.43 21.60
CA TYR A 104 -4.82 8.98 21.47
C TYR A 104 -3.47 8.40 21.03
N THR A 105 -2.85 8.92 19.97
CA THR A 105 -1.52 8.47 19.50
C THR A 105 -0.46 8.53 20.59
N LYS A 106 -0.42 9.61 21.39
CA LYS A 106 0.52 9.74 22.50
C LYS A 106 0.29 8.73 23.62
N SER A 107 -0.96 8.29 23.81
CA SER A 107 -1.32 7.31 24.84
C SER A 107 -1.01 5.87 24.44
N GLN A 108 -0.86 5.59 23.15
CA GLN A 108 -0.67 4.25 22.62
C GLN A 108 0.81 3.98 22.34
N PRO A 109 1.45 3.02 23.04
CA PRO A 109 2.80 2.62 22.70
C PRO A 109 2.82 1.95 21.32
N ASN A 110 3.91 2.12 20.57
CA ASN A 110 4.10 1.48 19.26
C ASN A 110 3.04 1.83 18.23
N ALA A 111 2.33 2.94 18.42
CA ALA A 111 1.28 3.38 17.52
C ALA A 111 1.85 3.89 16.19
N VAL A 112 1.18 3.52 15.10
CA VAL A 112 1.47 4.01 13.76
C VAL A 112 0.37 4.98 13.36
N ASN A 113 0.75 6.22 13.08
CA ASN A 113 -0.17 7.29 12.71
C ASN A 113 -0.15 7.51 11.20
N GLY A 114 -1.18 8.18 10.68
CA GLY A 114 -1.36 8.45 9.25
C GLY A 114 -1.87 7.24 8.46
N CYS A 115 -2.44 6.24 9.13
CA CYS A 115 -3.04 5.11 8.43
C CYS A 115 -4.37 5.51 7.75
N VAL A 116 -4.74 4.76 6.72
CA VAL A 116 -6.02 4.84 6.01
C VAL A 116 -6.72 3.51 6.15
N CYS A 117 -7.92 3.48 6.71
CA CYS A 117 -8.60 2.24 7.06
C CYS A 117 -9.95 2.08 6.37
N ASP A 118 -10.42 0.84 6.35
CA ASP A 118 -11.78 0.54 5.93
C ASP A 118 -12.81 1.17 6.86
N ALA A 119 -13.90 1.69 6.30
CA ALA A 119 -15.02 2.10 7.15
C ALA A 119 -15.52 0.91 7.97
N ALA A 120 -15.97 1.21 9.19
CA ALA A 120 -16.66 0.21 9.97
C ALA A 120 -17.93 -0.28 9.28
N GLU A 121 -18.38 -1.47 9.68
CA GLU A 121 -19.64 -2.03 9.17
C GLU A 121 -20.80 -1.06 9.42
N PRO A 122 -21.82 -1.01 8.54
CA PRO A 122 -22.99 -0.15 8.76
C PRO A 122 -23.59 -0.34 10.16
N GLY A 123 -23.75 0.77 10.89
CA GLY A 123 -24.24 0.75 12.28
C GLY A 123 -23.17 0.47 13.34
N LYS A 124 -21.91 0.29 12.95
CA LYS A 124 -20.72 0.26 13.82
C LYS A 124 -19.80 1.40 13.37
N GLY A 125 -19.13 2.08 14.29
CA GLY A 125 -18.25 3.20 13.96
C GLY A 125 -18.90 4.58 14.02
N GLU A 126 -19.94 4.74 14.84
CA GLU A 126 -20.32 6.09 15.29
C GLU A 126 -19.14 6.72 16.06
N PRO A 127 -18.93 8.04 15.92
CA PRO A 127 -17.89 8.73 16.68
C PRO A 127 -18.10 8.56 18.18
N ASP A 128 -17.03 8.27 18.90
CA ASP A 128 -17.02 8.28 20.36
C ASP A 128 -17.12 9.71 20.91
N ALA A 129 -17.08 9.87 22.23
CA ALA A 129 -17.15 11.17 22.89
C ALA A 129 -16.02 12.14 22.45
N ASP A 130 -14.91 11.60 21.95
CA ASP A 130 -13.77 12.37 21.48
C ASP A 130 -13.85 12.67 19.97
N GLY A 131 -14.94 12.24 19.32
CA GLY A 131 -15.16 12.40 17.89
C GLY A 131 -14.35 11.43 17.02
N LEU A 132 -13.76 10.40 17.63
CA LEU A 132 -12.99 9.38 16.92
C LEU A 132 -13.85 8.17 16.59
N VAL A 133 -13.61 7.56 15.44
CA VAL A 133 -14.31 6.34 15.03
C VAL A 133 -13.37 5.14 15.07
N VAL A 134 -13.91 3.97 15.39
CA VAL A 134 -13.20 2.69 15.24
C VAL A 134 -13.50 2.17 13.84
N PRO A 135 -12.50 2.04 12.94
CA PRO A 135 -12.70 1.54 11.58
C PRO A 135 -12.82 0.01 11.55
N ALA A 136 -13.02 -0.55 10.36
CA ALA A 136 -12.69 -1.96 10.14
C ALA A 136 -11.15 -2.10 10.12
N GLY A 137 -10.61 -3.10 10.82
CA GLY A 137 -9.16 -3.23 11.10
C GLY A 137 -8.25 -3.49 9.90
N ASP A 138 -8.77 -3.36 8.67
CA ASP A 138 -8.03 -3.47 7.42
C ASP A 138 -7.59 -2.07 6.98
N CYS A 139 -6.28 -1.84 6.94
CA CYS A 139 -5.70 -0.52 6.74
C CYS A 139 -4.48 -0.52 5.82
N TRP A 140 -4.16 0.65 5.30
CA TRP A 140 -2.85 1.00 4.73
C TRP A 140 -2.13 1.92 5.70
N CYS A 141 -1.00 1.49 6.24
CA CYS A 141 -0.21 2.24 7.20
C CYS A 141 1.14 2.64 6.63
N PRO A 142 1.65 3.85 6.93
CA PRO A 142 2.91 4.32 6.37
C PRO A 142 4.07 3.44 6.84
N SER A 143 4.88 2.96 5.90
CA SER A 143 6.03 2.09 6.16
C SER A 143 7.07 2.74 7.06
N GLU A 144 7.23 4.07 6.99
CA GLU A 144 8.11 4.81 7.92
C GLU A 144 7.60 4.74 9.37
N GLY A 145 6.29 4.84 9.58
CA GLY A 145 5.68 4.69 10.89
C GLY A 145 5.81 3.27 11.42
N LEU A 146 5.57 2.26 10.55
CA LEU A 146 5.83 0.85 10.88
C LEU A 146 7.29 0.65 11.26
N LYS A 147 8.25 1.16 10.47
CA LYS A 147 9.67 1.10 10.78
C LYS A 147 10.03 1.67 12.14
N ALA A 148 9.49 2.85 12.46
CA ALA A 148 9.82 3.56 13.69
C ALA A 148 9.19 2.91 14.93
N ASN A 149 7.95 2.41 14.82
CA ASN A 149 7.12 2.14 16.00
C ASN A 149 6.72 0.67 16.15
N SER A 150 6.73 -0.14 15.09
CA SER A 150 6.15 -1.50 15.15
C SER A 150 7.09 -2.58 15.68
N GLY A 151 8.40 -2.35 15.62
CA GLY A 151 9.42 -3.37 15.89
C GLY A 151 9.53 -4.45 14.79
N LEU A 152 8.80 -4.30 13.68
CA LEU A 152 8.87 -5.20 12.54
C LEU A 152 10.20 -5.05 11.77
N LYS A 153 10.53 -6.07 10.99
CA LYS A 153 11.67 -6.03 10.06
C LYS A 153 11.18 -5.58 8.68
N GLU A 154 12.02 -4.79 8.02
CA GLU A 154 11.84 -4.49 6.60
C GLU A 154 12.11 -5.76 5.79
N ALA A 155 11.21 -6.11 4.88
CA ALA A 155 11.41 -7.21 3.95
C ALA A 155 12.51 -6.84 2.94
N LYS A 156 13.41 -7.77 2.68
CA LYS A 156 14.41 -7.60 1.62
C LYS A 156 13.76 -7.91 0.28
N GLU A 157 14.04 -7.09 -0.73
CA GLU A 157 13.62 -7.33 -2.11
C GLU A 157 14.02 -8.75 -2.55
N GLY A 158 13.03 -9.60 -2.84
CA GLY A 158 13.24 -10.98 -3.33
C GLY A 158 13.18 -12.09 -2.28
N GLU A 159 12.96 -11.78 -1.00
CA GLU A 159 12.75 -12.81 0.03
C GLU A 159 11.24 -13.07 0.17
N ALA A 160 10.69 -13.88 -0.75
CA ALA A 160 9.33 -14.40 -0.59
C ALA A 160 9.26 -15.16 0.74
N ILE A 161 8.43 -14.70 1.65
CA ILE A 161 8.21 -15.34 2.95
C ILE A 161 7.47 -16.64 2.68
N LEU A 162 8.21 -17.73 2.49
CA LEU A 162 7.71 -19.06 2.79
C LEU A 162 7.38 -19.04 4.29
N GLU A 163 6.09 -18.92 4.62
CA GLU A 163 5.61 -19.28 5.95
C GLU A 163 6.06 -20.72 6.21
N ASP A 164 7.04 -20.88 7.08
CA ASP A 164 7.52 -22.17 7.56
C ASP A 164 6.38 -22.80 8.38
N PRO A 165 5.72 -23.88 7.92
CA PRO A 165 4.67 -24.51 8.71
C PRO A 165 5.33 -25.13 9.94
N ALA A 166 4.81 -24.77 11.11
CA ALA A 166 5.24 -25.21 12.42
C ALA A 166 5.74 -26.66 12.45
N ALA A 167 6.99 -26.83 12.91
CA ALA A 167 7.58 -28.13 13.19
C ALA A 167 6.70 -28.93 14.18
N PRO A 168 6.32 -30.18 13.88
CA PRO A 168 5.77 -31.08 14.89
C PRO A 168 6.91 -31.62 15.77
N PRO A 169 6.62 -32.02 17.02
CA PRO A 169 7.63 -32.50 17.95
C PRO A 169 8.17 -33.87 17.53
N VAL A 170 9.47 -34.04 17.77
CA VAL A 170 10.23 -35.27 17.59
C VAL A 170 9.76 -36.40 18.51
N ASP A 171 9.59 -37.61 17.96
CA ASP A 171 10.09 -38.86 18.57
C ASP A 171 10.11 -40.05 17.59
N ALA A 172 11.33 -40.59 17.44
CA ALA A 172 11.79 -41.97 17.22
C ALA A 172 11.09 -42.98 16.26
N ALA A 173 11.84 -43.26 15.18
CA ALA A 173 12.29 -44.58 14.69
C ALA A 173 11.30 -45.63 14.15
N ALA A 174 11.44 -45.98 12.86
CA ALA A 174 11.96 -47.30 12.42
C ALA A 174 12.12 -47.37 10.89
N ASP A 175 13.16 -48.10 10.48
CA ASP A 175 13.57 -48.52 9.15
C ASP A 175 12.47 -48.83 8.11
N GLN A 176 12.72 -48.44 6.85
CA GLN A 176 12.89 -49.36 5.70
C GLN A 176 13.15 -48.63 4.37
N LYS A 177 14.29 -48.95 3.74
CA LYS A 177 14.54 -48.96 2.28
C LYS A 177 15.11 -50.37 1.98
N PRO A 178 15.20 -50.89 0.74
CA PRO A 178 14.76 -50.36 -0.56
C PRO A 178 14.02 -51.42 -1.42
N ASN A 179 13.30 -51.10 -2.50
CA ASN A 179 13.81 -50.89 -3.86
C ASN A 179 12.63 -50.77 -4.85
N THR A 180 12.90 -50.13 -5.99
CA THR A 180 12.50 -50.49 -7.37
C THR A 180 11.96 -49.30 -8.17
N GLU A 181 12.86 -48.71 -8.97
CA GLU A 181 12.75 -48.55 -10.43
C GLU A 181 11.42 -48.09 -11.05
N SER A 182 11.40 -46.88 -11.59
CA SER A 182 10.91 -46.67 -12.96
C SER A 182 11.42 -45.39 -13.58
N ASP A 183 11.75 -45.57 -14.85
CA ASP A 183 12.45 -44.74 -15.80
C ASP A 183 11.61 -43.58 -16.38
N ASN A 184 12.36 -42.63 -16.94
CA ASN A 184 12.02 -41.73 -18.06
C ASN A 184 10.94 -40.65 -17.87
N ASN A 185 11.37 -39.38 -17.84
CA ASN A 185 11.13 -38.46 -18.96
C ASN A 185 11.97 -37.18 -18.87
N GLU A 186 12.60 -36.84 -19.99
CA GLU A 186 13.40 -35.64 -20.26
C GLU A 186 12.62 -34.32 -20.12
N PRO A 187 13.33 -33.20 -19.84
CA PRO A 187 12.74 -31.88 -19.84
C PRO A 187 12.60 -31.32 -21.26
N VAL A 188 11.35 -31.11 -21.68
CA VAL A 188 10.99 -30.36 -22.89
C VAL A 188 11.41 -28.89 -22.74
N LYS A 189 12.42 -28.48 -23.51
CA LYS A 189 12.64 -27.08 -23.90
C LYS A 189 11.58 -26.66 -24.92
N PRO A 190 10.95 -25.48 -24.80
CA PRO A 190 10.44 -24.79 -25.97
C PRO A 190 11.57 -23.96 -26.58
N SER A 191 12.15 -24.48 -27.66
CA SER A 191 12.80 -23.71 -28.71
C SER A 191 11.72 -23.33 -29.72
N PHE A 192 11.55 -22.04 -30.01
CA PHE A 192 10.94 -21.58 -31.25
C PHE A 192 11.77 -20.41 -31.80
N CYS A 193 12.60 -20.71 -32.79
CA CYS A 193 13.00 -19.77 -33.83
C CYS A 193 11.92 -19.77 -34.93
N THR A 194 11.68 -18.62 -35.57
CA THR A 194 11.84 -18.30 -37.02
C THR A 194 11.18 -16.93 -37.23
N GLN A 195 11.88 -15.81 -37.38
CA GLN A 195 12.55 -15.25 -38.58
C GLN A 195 11.66 -14.97 -39.81
N SER A 196 11.77 -13.72 -40.30
CA SER A 196 11.54 -13.18 -41.65
C SER A 196 10.27 -12.34 -41.86
N ASN A 197 10.44 -11.01 -41.93
CA ASN A 197 10.63 -10.35 -43.22
C ASN A 197 11.18 -8.92 -43.09
N LYS A 198 12.23 -8.66 -43.87
CA LYS A 198 12.83 -7.37 -44.23
C LYS A 198 12.33 -7.01 -45.65
N PRO A 199 12.15 -5.73 -46.00
CA PRO A 199 13.01 -5.09 -47.02
C PRO A 199 13.49 -3.71 -46.52
N LYS A 200 14.79 -3.37 -46.42
CA LYS A 200 15.75 -2.87 -47.43
C LYS A 200 15.19 -1.69 -48.24
N GLU A 201 15.44 -0.45 -47.79
CA GLU A 201 16.41 0.55 -48.35
C GLU A 201 15.75 1.31 -49.53
N THR A 202 15.72 2.63 -49.65
CA THR A 202 16.78 3.66 -49.52
C THR A 202 16.09 5.05 -49.50
N GLU A 203 16.73 6.06 -48.91
CA GLU A 203 17.00 7.39 -49.52
C GLU A 203 17.01 8.53 -48.49
N GLU A 204 18.14 9.24 -48.50
CA GLU A 204 18.49 10.40 -47.70
C GLU A 204 17.64 11.62 -48.09
N ALA A 205 17.11 12.35 -47.11
CA ALA A 205 16.81 13.76 -47.28
C ALA A 205 16.83 14.50 -45.93
N VAL A 206 17.87 15.33 -45.78
CA VAL A 206 17.89 16.64 -45.10
C VAL A 206 17.41 16.71 -43.65
N LEU A 207 18.41 16.81 -42.77
CA LEU A 207 18.30 17.25 -41.38
C LEU A 207 17.84 18.72 -41.31
N GLU A 208 16.53 18.96 -41.35
CA GLU A 208 15.94 20.18 -40.81
C GLU A 208 15.59 19.97 -39.34
N LYS A 209 16.15 20.83 -38.49
CA LYS A 209 15.84 20.98 -37.06
C LYS A 209 14.31 21.08 -36.90
N PRO A 210 13.64 20.19 -36.13
CA PRO A 210 12.20 20.33 -35.91
C PRO A 210 11.94 21.66 -35.21
N ALA A 211 11.25 22.57 -35.88
CA ALA A 211 10.61 23.70 -35.23
C ALA A 211 9.66 23.12 -34.17
N ALA A 212 9.74 23.63 -32.94
CA ALA A 212 8.84 23.22 -31.87
C ALA A 212 7.38 23.34 -32.35
N PRO A 213 6.51 22.35 -32.10
CA PRO A 213 5.12 22.43 -32.51
C PRO A 213 4.48 23.65 -31.84
N THR A 214 4.05 24.61 -32.65
CA THR A 214 3.28 25.75 -32.16
C THR A 214 1.93 25.25 -31.68
N VAL A 215 1.75 25.24 -30.37
CA VAL A 215 0.48 24.87 -29.72
C VAL A 215 -0.57 25.92 -30.06
N ASP A 216 -1.71 25.45 -30.58
CA ASP A 216 -2.83 26.30 -30.96
C ASP A 216 -3.49 26.98 -29.74
N ALA A 217 -3.61 28.30 -29.77
CA ALA A 217 -4.13 29.07 -28.64
C ALA A 217 -5.60 28.75 -28.31
N ALA A 218 -6.40 28.39 -29.32
CA ALA A 218 -7.79 27.99 -29.08
C ALA A 218 -7.86 26.62 -28.39
N ALA A 219 -6.99 25.68 -28.75
CA ALA A 219 -6.84 24.39 -28.09
C ALA A 219 -6.37 24.54 -26.64
N VAL A 220 -5.43 25.45 -26.36
CA VAL A 220 -4.98 25.78 -24.99
C VAL A 220 -6.14 26.33 -24.17
N LYS A 221 -6.91 27.27 -24.72
CA LYS A 221 -8.08 27.85 -24.03
C LYS A 221 -9.17 26.81 -23.76
N LYS A 222 -9.45 25.94 -24.73
CA LYS A 222 -10.44 24.86 -24.58
C LYS A 222 -10.01 23.88 -23.49
N CYS A 223 -8.76 23.42 -23.53
CA CYS A 223 -8.20 22.53 -22.52
C CYS A 223 -8.20 23.18 -21.13
N GLY A 224 -7.87 24.47 -21.01
CA GLY A 224 -7.93 25.20 -19.75
C GLY A 224 -9.36 25.26 -19.18
N THR A 225 -10.34 25.53 -20.04
CA THR A 225 -11.76 25.56 -19.63
C THR A 225 -12.25 24.18 -19.19
N GLU A 226 -11.86 23.10 -19.87
CA GLU A 226 -12.18 21.74 -19.45
C GLU A 226 -11.52 21.40 -18.11
N LEU A 227 -10.26 21.80 -17.91
CA LEU A 227 -9.54 21.60 -16.64
C LEU A 227 -10.22 22.33 -15.48
N ASP A 228 -10.61 23.60 -15.67
CA ASP A 228 -11.28 24.41 -14.65
C ASP A 228 -12.67 23.86 -14.29
N ASN A 229 -13.37 23.23 -15.25
CA ASN A 229 -14.67 22.58 -15.03
C ASN A 229 -14.56 21.13 -14.56
N SER A 230 -13.35 20.55 -14.59
CA SER A 230 -13.13 19.18 -14.15
C SER A 230 -13.09 19.10 -12.61
N LYS A 231 -13.15 17.88 -12.07
CA LYS A 231 -12.89 17.63 -10.64
C LYS A 231 -11.40 17.62 -10.29
N LEU A 232 -10.51 17.88 -11.26
CA LEU A 232 -9.06 17.84 -11.07
C LEU A 232 -8.59 19.17 -10.49
N VAL A 233 -7.73 19.11 -9.48
CA VAL A 233 -7.12 20.31 -8.91
C VAL A 233 -5.97 20.78 -9.81
N LYS A 234 -6.12 21.95 -10.45
CA LYS A 234 -5.16 22.50 -11.42
C LYS A 234 -3.72 22.52 -10.92
N THR A 235 -3.49 22.92 -9.66
CA THR A 235 -2.13 22.92 -9.06
C THR A 235 -1.53 21.52 -8.99
N SER A 236 -2.29 20.53 -8.52
CA SER A 236 -1.85 19.13 -8.47
C SER A 236 -1.51 18.58 -9.86
N VAL A 237 -2.31 18.93 -10.89
CA VAL A 237 -2.04 18.51 -12.28
C VAL A 237 -0.73 19.13 -12.78
N CYS A 238 -0.49 20.41 -12.54
CA CYS A 238 0.73 21.09 -12.94
C CYS A 238 1.98 20.58 -12.20
N ASP A 239 1.87 20.31 -10.90
CA ASP A 239 2.96 19.73 -10.12
C ASP A 239 3.35 18.35 -10.65
N GLN A 240 2.36 17.51 -10.97
CA GLN A 240 2.58 16.19 -11.58
C GLN A 240 3.25 16.28 -12.96
N LEU A 241 2.84 17.22 -13.81
CA LEU A 241 3.47 17.45 -15.12
C LEU A 241 4.93 17.87 -14.98
N LYS A 242 5.24 18.74 -14.03
CA LYS A 242 6.58 19.25 -13.78
C LYS A 242 7.50 18.19 -13.18
N GLU A 243 6.99 17.42 -12.22
CA GLU A 243 7.76 16.40 -11.51
C GLU A 243 8.02 15.17 -12.39
N TYR A 244 6.99 14.67 -13.09
CA TYR A 244 7.06 13.35 -13.72
C TYR A 244 7.26 13.38 -15.24
N LYS A 245 7.07 14.55 -15.89
CA LYS A 245 7.16 14.71 -17.36
C LYS A 245 6.50 13.56 -18.14
N PRO A 246 5.23 13.22 -17.84
CA PRO A 246 4.56 12.08 -18.45
C PRO A 246 4.45 12.27 -19.96
N THR A 247 4.59 11.19 -20.72
CA THR A 247 4.42 11.20 -22.19
C THR A 247 2.96 11.11 -22.62
N GLU A 248 2.08 10.60 -21.75
CA GLU A 248 0.65 10.40 -22.01
C GLU A 248 -0.20 10.70 -20.78
N LEU A 249 -1.49 11.02 -21.00
CA LEU A 249 -2.48 11.18 -19.94
C LEU A 249 -3.01 9.84 -19.47
N THR A 250 -3.29 9.73 -18.17
CA THR A 250 -4.00 8.54 -17.64
C THR A 250 -5.42 8.50 -18.20
N LYS A 251 -5.99 7.29 -18.37
CA LYS A 251 -7.37 7.13 -18.87
C LYS A 251 -8.41 7.97 -18.10
N PRO A 252 -8.37 8.05 -16.75
CA PRO A 252 -9.31 8.89 -16.00
C PRO A 252 -9.13 10.39 -16.27
N MET A 253 -7.89 10.87 -16.43
CA MET A 253 -7.63 12.26 -16.81
C MET A 253 -8.15 12.52 -18.22
N GLN A 254 -7.84 11.66 -19.19
CA GLN A 254 -8.30 11.83 -20.56
C GLN A 254 -9.83 11.81 -20.67
N ALA A 255 -10.53 11.03 -19.83
CA ALA A 255 -11.99 11.07 -19.76
C ALA A 255 -12.54 12.38 -19.17
N SER A 256 -11.81 13.01 -18.24
CA SER A 256 -12.23 14.24 -17.57
C SER A 256 -11.89 15.50 -18.36
N ILE A 257 -10.84 15.46 -19.18
CA ILE A 257 -10.33 16.57 -20.00
C ILE A 257 -10.00 16.07 -21.42
N PRO A 258 -11.00 15.66 -22.21
CA PRO A 258 -10.80 14.94 -23.47
C PRO A 258 -10.13 15.77 -24.57
N SER A 259 -10.20 17.10 -24.50
CA SER A 259 -9.49 17.97 -25.45
C SER A 259 -8.03 18.23 -25.08
N CYS A 260 -7.61 17.85 -23.88
CA CYS A 260 -6.27 18.12 -23.39
C CYS A 260 -5.26 17.07 -23.86
N THR A 261 -4.05 17.54 -24.15
CA THR A 261 -2.85 16.72 -24.32
C THR A 261 -1.78 17.17 -23.33
N ILE A 262 -0.73 16.38 -23.14
CA ILE A 262 0.41 16.76 -22.29
C ILE A 262 1.00 18.11 -22.72
N ALA A 263 1.12 18.35 -24.03
CA ALA A 263 1.65 19.61 -24.56
C ALA A 263 0.76 20.81 -24.22
N LEU A 264 -0.56 20.65 -24.33
CA LEU A 264 -1.52 21.71 -23.99
C LEU A 264 -1.51 22.00 -22.48
N LEU A 265 -1.48 20.97 -21.64
CA LEU A 265 -1.41 21.14 -20.19
C LEU A 265 -0.09 21.77 -19.75
N ALA A 266 1.03 21.37 -20.36
CA ALA A 266 2.32 22.00 -20.11
C ALA A 266 2.30 23.50 -20.44
N GLU A 267 1.60 23.90 -21.51
CA GLU A 267 1.43 25.31 -21.86
C GLU A 267 0.57 26.07 -20.83
N ILE A 268 -0.54 25.47 -20.39
CA ILE A 268 -1.40 26.04 -19.34
C ILE A 268 -0.61 26.24 -18.03
N CYS A 269 0.23 25.26 -17.68
CA CYS A 269 1.01 25.29 -16.44
C CYS A 269 2.22 26.24 -16.47
N LYS A 270 2.58 26.83 -17.62
CA LYS A 270 3.58 27.91 -17.69
C LYS A 270 3.02 29.27 -17.26
N SER A 271 1.70 29.45 -17.36
CA SER A 271 1.02 30.71 -17.11
C SER A 271 0.57 30.88 -15.64
N ASN A 272 0.97 29.95 -14.77
CA ASN A 272 0.51 29.79 -13.39
C ASN A 272 1.72 29.73 -12.45
#